data_AF-A0A316J5F9-F1
#
_entry.id   AF-A0A316J5F9-F1
#
_cell.length_a   1.000
_cell.length_b   1.000
_cell.length_c   1.000
_cell.angle_alpha   90.00
_cell.angle_beta   90.00
_cell.angle_gamma   90.00
#
_symmetry.space_group_name_H-M   'P 1'
#
loop_
_entity.id
_entity.type
_entity.pdbx_description
1 polymer ?
#
loop_
_entity_poly.entity_id
_entity_poly.type
_entity_poly.pdbx_seq_one_letter_code
_entity_poly.pdbx_strand_id
1 'polypeptide(L)'
;MSSTVKGDRSALLEAISLSKSFGPVQVLNNINLNIYGGEVHAIIGENGAGKSTLMKLLAGNERPTSGEIRMDGKPIAFSGPVEAEAHGIVLVHQEILLAPDLTVAQNIYLGRELSNGFVVDDRSMREGARKAIRDLGAEIDPDAIVGNLSIAQRQLVQIARVLLVPHRVVIFDEPTASLTPVETEALLKVICDIRAKGIAVLYISHRLPEVKEISDHVTVLRDGALVAAHMTSELEPNDMARLMVGRDVAKLYPDRAAQQSRELVLEVEDFVVPGYVKTASFQLARGEILGFAGLVGAGRTELMEGIVGLRSGKGNVRHNGKPVSFRNAHESLSAGIAYLSEDRKGKGLLLAKDIGINLTLASISKFVSGLQIDRRKERAALDDAIAEFDIRTGRKDILAGQLSGGNQQKLLLAKMMMLNPSIVIIDEPTRGIDVGTKEQIYQFIANLADEGRSIIVVSSEMPELIGVCDRIVVMREGRIAGEVTGERMTEHDIVVLATGVGTEEAA
;
A
#
# COMPACT_ATOMS: atom_id res chain seq x y z
N MET A 1 5.45 22.18 -38.57
CA MET A 1 6.84 22.67 -38.61
C MET A 1 7.66 21.78 -37.69
N SER A 2 8.83 21.39 -38.18
CA SER A 2 9.65 20.26 -37.73
C SER A 2 10.01 20.33 -36.23
N SER A 3 9.62 19.30 -35.47
CA SER A 3 10.19 19.01 -34.15
C SER A 3 11.57 18.39 -34.34
N THR A 4 12.59 19.19 -34.08
CA THR A 4 13.99 18.76 -34.01
C THR A 4 14.14 17.66 -32.97
N VAL A 5 14.43 16.46 -33.45
CA VAL A 5 14.90 15.28 -32.70
C VAL A 5 16.17 15.68 -31.95
N LYS A 6 16.12 15.71 -30.61
CA LYS A 6 17.32 15.72 -29.76
C LYS A 6 18.16 14.48 -30.13
N GLY A 7 19.44 14.70 -30.41
CA GLY A 7 20.36 13.71 -30.97
C GLY A 7 20.39 12.36 -30.26
N ASP A 8 20.68 11.34 -31.07
CA ASP A 8 20.80 9.91 -30.78
C ASP A 8 21.63 9.64 -29.51
N ARG A 9 20.96 9.55 -28.36
CA ARG A 9 21.56 9.21 -27.07
C ARG A 9 21.47 7.69 -26.94
N SER A 10 22.61 7.00 -26.83
CA SER A 10 22.61 5.54 -26.67
C SER A 10 22.07 5.15 -25.29
N ALA A 11 21.17 4.17 -25.24
CA ALA A 11 20.68 3.63 -23.98
C ALA A 11 21.82 2.99 -23.18
N LEU A 12 21.86 3.24 -21.88
CA LEU A 12 22.82 2.64 -20.95
C LEU A 12 22.45 1.19 -20.68
N LEU A 13 21.18 0.91 -20.43
CA LEU A 13 20.63 -0.41 -20.19
C LEU A 13 19.37 -0.60 -21.05
N GLU A 14 19.30 -1.72 -21.75
CA GLU A 14 18.21 -2.08 -22.65
C GLU A 14 17.63 -3.44 -22.26
N ALA A 15 16.31 -3.54 -22.18
CA ALA A 15 15.60 -4.81 -22.19
C ALA A 15 15.00 -5.00 -23.57
N ILE A 16 15.30 -6.11 -24.24
CA ILE A 16 14.84 -6.40 -25.60
C ILE A 16 14.00 -7.66 -25.59
N SER A 17 12.71 -7.52 -25.94
CA SER A 17 11.73 -8.60 -25.94
C SER A 17 11.71 -9.44 -24.66
N LEU A 18 12.00 -8.82 -23.52
CA LEU A 18 12.22 -9.50 -22.25
C LEU A 18 10.91 -10.11 -21.74
N SER A 19 10.90 -11.41 -21.50
CA SER A 19 9.72 -12.16 -21.06
C SER A 19 10.04 -13.09 -19.90
N LYS A 20 9.06 -13.37 -19.05
CA LYS A 20 9.19 -14.26 -17.90
C LYS A 20 7.91 -15.02 -17.63
N SER A 21 8.04 -16.34 -17.55
CA SER A 21 6.99 -17.26 -17.13
C SER A 21 7.42 -18.07 -15.91
N PHE A 22 6.50 -18.33 -15.01
CA PHE A 22 6.67 -19.25 -13.88
C PHE A 22 5.76 -20.45 -14.09
N GLY A 23 6.32 -21.54 -14.60
CA GLY A 23 5.54 -22.69 -15.06
C GLY A 23 4.54 -22.27 -16.16
N PRO A 24 3.23 -22.53 -16.00
CA PRO A 24 2.22 -22.19 -17.01
C PRO A 24 1.80 -20.71 -17.01
N VAL A 25 2.18 -19.93 -15.99
CA VAL A 25 1.75 -18.54 -15.84
C VAL A 25 2.78 -17.61 -16.46
N GLN A 26 2.38 -16.87 -17.49
CA GLN A 26 3.19 -15.81 -18.08
C GLN A 26 3.01 -14.52 -17.27
N VAL A 27 4.11 -13.97 -16.75
CA VAL A 27 4.11 -12.77 -15.89
C VAL A 27 4.61 -11.53 -16.64
N LEU A 28 5.57 -11.71 -17.56
CA LEU A 28 6.03 -10.66 -18.45
C LEU A 28 6.05 -11.16 -19.90
N ASN A 29 5.64 -10.29 -20.81
CA ASN A 29 5.52 -10.59 -22.23
C ASN A 29 6.12 -9.48 -23.09
N ASN A 30 7.23 -9.81 -23.77
CA ASN A 30 7.85 -8.98 -24.81
C ASN A 30 8.11 -7.52 -24.38
N ILE A 31 8.68 -7.33 -23.20
CA ILE A 31 9.00 -5.99 -22.68
C ILE A 31 10.20 -5.41 -23.43
N ASN A 32 10.04 -4.21 -23.97
CA ASN A 32 11.12 -3.42 -24.56
C ASN A 32 11.29 -2.14 -23.74
N LEU A 33 12.46 -1.93 -23.14
CA LEU A 33 12.69 -0.79 -22.25
C LEU A 33 14.10 -0.24 -22.45
N ASN A 34 14.20 1.07 -22.57
CA ASN A 34 15.48 1.79 -22.67
C ASN A 34 15.66 2.68 -21.44
N ILE A 35 16.83 2.57 -20.80
CA ILE A 35 17.20 3.34 -19.62
C ILE A 35 18.48 4.11 -19.96
N TYR A 36 18.47 5.41 -19.71
CA TYR A 36 19.56 6.33 -20.07
C TYR A 36 20.29 6.84 -18.82
N GLY A 37 21.60 7.06 -18.95
CA GLY A 37 22.40 7.65 -17.88
C GLY A 37 22.00 9.10 -17.57
N GLY A 38 21.91 9.44 -16.29
CA GLY A 38 21.55 10.79 -15.82
C GLY A 38 20.06 11.12 -15.95
N GLU A 39 19.23 10.11 -16.14
CA GLU A 39 17.78 10.24 -16.23
C GLU A 39 17.09 9.34 -15.21
N VAL A 40 15.91 9.77 -14.78
CA VAL A 40 15.01 8.98 -13.95
C VAL A 40 13.92 8.41 -14.86
N HIS A 41 13.91 7.09 -15.03
CA HIS A 41 12.87 6.37 -15.74
C HIS A 41 11.90 5.78 -14.71
N ALA A 42 10.65 6.24 -14.69
CA ALA A 42 9.61 5.69 -13.84
C ALA A 42 8.89 4.52 -14.50
N ILE A 43 8.72 3.40 -13.78
CA ILE A 43 7.82 2.30 -14.18
C ILE A 43 6.58 2.35 -13.30
N ILE A 44 5.45 2.64 -13.93
CA ILE A 44 4.14 2.67 -13.27
C ILE A 44 3.26 1.54 -13.82
N GLY A 45 2.22 1.18 -13.07
CA GLY A 45 1.31 0.10 -13.45
C GLY A 45 0.52 -0.40 -12.26
N GLU A 46 -0.54 -1.16 -12.50
CA GLU A 46 -1.33 -1.76 -11.43
C GLU A 46 -0.53 -2.79 -10.62
N ASN A 47 -1.06 -3.17 -9.45
CA ASN A 47 -0.52 -4.29 -8.70
C ASN A 47 -0.67 -5.57 -9.52
N GLY A 48 0.40 -6.36 -9.61
CA GLY A 48 0.42 -7.55 -10.46
C GLY A 48 0.76 -7.29 -11.94
N ALA A 49 0.99 -6.04 -12.36
CA ALA A 49 1.39 -5.72 -13.74
C ALA A 49 2.79 -6.24 -14.15
N GLY A 50 3.55 -6.83 -13.22
CA GLY A 50 4.88 -7.40 -13.48
C GLY A 50 6.06 -6.47 -13.17
N LYS A 51 5.85 -5.29 -12.57
CA LYS A 51 6.90 -4.30 -12.22
C LYS A 51 8.06 -4.91 -11.42
N SER A 52 7.78 -5.49 -10.25
CA SER A 52 8.82 -6.10 -9.41
C SER A 52 9.47 -7.33 -10.07
N THR A 53 8.75 -8.05 -10.94
CA THR A 53 9.35 -9.13 -11.74
C THR A 53 10.35 -8.56 -12.74
N LEU A 54 10.00 -7.48 -13.44
CA LEU A 54 10.89 -6.81 -14.39
C LEU A 54 12.17 -6.35 -13.69
N MET A 55 12.04 -5.74 -12.52
CA MET A 55 13.18 -5.31 -11.73
C MET A 55 14.09 -6.46 -11.29
N LYS A 56 13.51 -7.57 -10.83
CA LYS A 56 14.28 -8.77 -10.46
C LYS A 56 15.04 -9.35 -11.65
N LEU A 57 14.51 -9.24 -12.87
CA LEU A 57 15.25 -9.62 -14.08
C LEU A 57 16.41 -8.67 -14.34
N LEU A 58 16.17 -7.35 -14.28
CA LEU A 58 17.20 -6.32 -14.52
C LEU A 58 18.32 -6.35 -13.47
N ALA A 59 17.98 -6.68 -12.21
CA ALA A 59 18.93 -6.79 -11.10
C ALA A 59 19.55 -8.19 -10.95
N GLY A 60 19.25 -9.13 -11.84
CA GLY A 60 19.83 -10.48 -11.82
C GLY A 60 19.34 -11.40 -10.69
N ASN A 61 18.30 -11.03 -9.95
CA ASN A 61 17.64 -11.91 -8.98
C ASN A 61 16.87 -13.05 -9.66
N GLU A 62 16.40 -12.81 -10.90
CA GLU A 62 15.66 -13.77 -11.72
C GLU A 62 16.25 -13.80 -13.13
N ARG A 63 16.14 -14.95 -13.80
CA ARG A 63 16.52 -15.08 -15.21
C ARG A 63 15.30 -14.95 -16.13
N PRO A 64 15.42 -14.27 -17.29
CA PRO A 64 14.35 -14.21 -18.26
C PRO A 64 14.08 -15.60 -18.86
N THR A 65 12.85 -15.83 -19.27
CA THR A 65 12.49 -17.03 -20.05
C THR A 65 12.88 -16.85 -21.53
N SER A 66 12.77 -15.62 -22.04
CA SER A 66 13.23 -15.22 -23.38
C SER A 66 13.53 -13.72 -23.42
N GLY A 67 14.16 -13.27 -24.51
CA GLY A 67 14.68 -11.92 -24.65
C GLY A 67 16.08 -11.78 -24.05
N GLU A 68 16.62 -10.57 -24.10
CA GLU A 68 17.96 -10.28 -23.59
C GLU A 68 18.04 -8.89 -22.94
N ILE A 69 19.05 -8.73 -22.09
CA ILE A 69 19.41 -7.46 -21.48
C ILE A 69 20.72 -7.02 -22.13
N ARG A 70 20.84 -5.76 -22.52
CA ARG A 70 22.10 -5.18 -23.01
C ARG A 70 22.52 -4.01 -22.15
N MET A 71 23.83 -3.84 -21.98
CA MET A 71 24.42 -2.65 -21.38
C MET A 71 25.48 -2.08 -22.31
N ASP A 72 25.40 -0.77 -22.58
CA ASP A 72 26.21 -0.10 -23.62
C ASP A 72 26.16 -0.84 -24.97
N GLY A 73 24.97 -1.33 -25.35
CA GLY A 73 24.72 -2.08 -26.59
C GLY A 73 25.27 -3.51 -26.61
N LYS A 74 25.88 -4.01 -25.53
CA LYS A 74 26.41 -5.38 -25.44
C LYS A 74 25.48 -6.28 -24.63
N PRO A 75 25.13 -7.49 -25.11
CA PRO A 75 24.37 -8.45 -24.33
C PRO A 75 25.06 -8.81 -23.02
N ILE A 76 24.29 -8.80 -21.94
CA ILE A 76 24.70 -9.22 -20.61
C ILE A 76 23.71 -10.23 -20.05
N ALA A 77 24.19 -11.14 -19.22
CA ALA A 77 23.38 -12.10 -18.51
C ALA A 77 23.95 -12.27 -17.10
N PHE A 78 23.06 -12.48 -16.13
CA PHE A 78 23.47 -12.60 -14.73
C PHE A 78 23.23 -14.02 -14.23
N SER A 79 24.25 -14.59 -13.59
CA SER A 79 24.13 -15.80 -12.81
C SER A 79 23.41 -15.56 -11.48
N GLY A 80 23.46 -14.32 -10.96
CA GLY A 80 22.78 -13.83 -9.77
C GLY A 80 23.02 -12.33 -9.50
N PRO A 81 22.50 -11.78 -8.39
CA PRO A 81 22.58 -10.34 -8.06
C PRO A 81 24.00 -9.78 -7.92
N VAL A 82 24.94 -10.59 -7.43
CA VAL A 82 26.35 -10.19 -7.28
C VAL A 82 26.99 -9.86 -8.64
N GLU A 83 26.61 -10.59 -9.68
CA GLU A 83 27.11 -10.33 -11.03
C GLU A 83 26.47 -9.09 -11.65
N ALA A 84 25.18 -8.82 -11.36
CA ALA A 84 24.53 -7.59 -11.76
C ALA A 84 25.18 -6.36 -11.08
N GLU A 85 25.51 -6.47 -9.80
CA GLU A 85 26.25 -5.45 -9.04
C GLU A 85 27.63 -5.20 -9.64
N ALA A 86 28.34 -6.25 -10.08
CA ALA A 86 29.63 -6.11 -10.77
C ALA A 86 29.53 -5.35 -12.12
N HIS A 87 28.36 -5.36 -12.76
CA HIS A 87 28.05 -4.54 -13.94
C HIS A 87 27.56 -3.13 -13.55
N GLY A 88 27.44 -2.82 -12.26
CA GLY A 88 27.00 -1.54 -11.74
C GLY A 88 25.48 -1.38 -11.68
N ILE A 89 24.72 -2.48 -11.62
CA ILE A 89 23.26 -2.46 -11.46
C ILE A 89 22.93 -2.85 -10.02
N VAL A 90 22.27 -1.95 -9.30
CA VAL A 90 21.93 -2.16 -7.89
C VAL A 90 20.46 -1.91 -7.61
N LEU A 91 19.91 -2.64 -6.63
CA LEU A 91 18.48 -2.63 -6.31
C LEU A 91 18.25 -2.27 -4.83
N VAL A 92 17.41 -1.26 -4.61
CA VAL A 92 16.83 -0.91 -3.31
C VAL A 92 15.44 -1.53 -3.24
N HIS A 93 15.26 -2.50 -2.37
CA HIS A 93 14.01 -3.24 -2.21
C HIS A 93 12.95 -2.45 -1.42
N GLN A 94 11.67 -2.75 -1.68
CA GLN A 94 10.54 -2.20 -0.94
C GLN A 94 10.57 -2.64 0.53
N GLU A 95 10.87 -3.91 0.79
CA GLU A 95 11.05 -4.43 2.15
C GLU A 95 12.46 -4.10 2.66
N ILE A 96 12.57 -3.77 3.96
CA ILE A 96 13.86 -3.49 4.61
C ILE A 96 14.60 -4.81 4.84
N LEU A 97 15.67 -5.03 4.08
CA LEU A 97 16.51 -6.24 4.13
C LEU A 97 17.82 -5.97 4.90
N LEU A 98 17.69 -5.47 6.13
CA LEU A 98 18.80 -5.24 7.04
C LEU A 98 18.77 -6.24 8.19
N ALA A 99 19.95 -6.63 8.68
CA ALA A 99 20.10 -7.46 9.86
C ALA A 99 19.83 -6.61 11.12
N PRO A 100 18.72 -6.84 11.85
CA PRO A 100 18.25 -5.93 12.89
C PRO A 100 19.19 -5.88 14.11
N ASP A 101 19.91 -6.96 14.39
CA ASP A 101 20.81 -7.07 15.55
C ASP A 101 22.22 -6.54 15.30
N LEU A 102 22.53 -6.15 14.06
CA LEU A 102 23.84 -5.61 13.69
C LEU A 102 23.83 -4.08 13.72
N THR A 103 25.02 -3.50 13.88
CA THR A 103 25.17 -2.04 13.80
C THR A 103 24.93 -1.53 12.38
N VAL A 104 24.74 -0.22 12.25
CA VAL A 104 24.63 0.46 10.95
C VAL A 104 25.86 0.21 10.09
N ALA A 105 27.08 0.37 10.64
CA ALA A 105 28.32 0.13 9.90
C ALA A 105 28.43 -1.33 9.43
N GLN A 106 28.09 -2.29 10.29
CA GLN A 106 28.09 -3.71 9.93
C GLN A 106 27.09 -4.02 8.83
N ASN A 107 25.87 -3.47 8.88
CA ASN A 107 24.87 -3.65 7.83
C ASN A 107 25.32 -3.09 6.48
N ILE A 108 25.91 -1.89 6.46
CA ILE A 108 26.37 -1.23 5.24
C ILE A 108 27.48 -2.04 4.54
N TYR A 109 28.36 -2.68 5.31
CA TYR A 109 29.49 -3.46 4.80
C TYR A 109 29.24 -4.98 4.76
N LEU A 110 28.05 -5.46 5.12
CA LEU A 110 27.76 -6.88 5.23
C LEU A 110 27.95 -7.61 3.90
N GLY A 111 28.85 -8.60 3.89
CA GLY A 111 29.26 -9.37 2.70
C GLY A 111 30.38 -8.71 1.86
N ARG A 112 30.91 -7.58 2.32
CA ARG A 112 32.00 -6.81 1.70
C ARG A 112 32.87 -6.13 2.75
N GLU A 113 33.11 -6.85 3.85
CA GLU A 113 33.82 -6.36 5.02
C GLU A 113 35.22 -5.89 4.61
N LEU A 114 35.60 -4.69 5.04
CA LEU A 114 36.97 -4.23 4.88
C LEU A 114 37.84 -5.02 5.85
N SER A 115 38.98 -5.53 5.39
CA SER A 115 39.90 -6.29 6.21
C SER A 115 41.32 -5.72 6.14
N ASN A 116 42.03 -5.82 7.26
CA ASN A 116 43.45 -5.57 7.36
C ASN A 116 44.14 -6.90 7.70
N GLY A 117 44.47 -7.67 6.67
CA GLY A 117 44.95 -9.05 6.83
C GLY A 117 43.82 -9.99 7.24
N PHE A 118 43.97 -10.68 8.38
CA PHE A 118 42.99 -11.65 8.89
C PHE A 118 41.93 -11.03 9.81
N VAL A 119 41.97 -9.72 10.04
CA VAL A 119 41.06 -9.01 10.95
C VAL A 119 40.24 -7.99 10.18
N VAL A 120 38.97 -7.86 10.53
CA VAL A 120 38.06 -6.86 9.97
C VAL A 120 38.47 -5.45 10.45
N ASP A 121 38.49 -4.48 9.54
CA ASP A 121 38.82 -3.08 9.82
C ASP A 121 37.56 -2.27 10.15
N ASP A 122 37.05 -2.45 11.37
CA ASP A 122 35.86 -1.75 11.85
C ASP A 122 36.04 -0.23 11.86
N ARG A 123 37.27 0.28 11.99
CA ARG A 123 37.51 1.73 12.03
C ARG A 123 37.21 2.34 10.67
N SER A 124 37.73 1.75 9.60
CA SER A 124 37.48 2.19 8.23
C SER A 124 36.00 2.03 7.85
N MET A 125 35.36 0.93 8.25
CA MET A 125 33.93 0.71 7.99
C MET A 125 33.03 1.74 8.70
N ARG A 126 33.32 2.08 9.96
CA ARG A 126 32.57 3.14 10.67
C ARG A 126 32.69 4.49 9.99
N GLU A 127 33.89 4.87 9.55
CA GLU A 127 34.08 6.17 8.88
C GLU A 127 33.41 6.19 7.50
N GLY A 128 33.51 5.10 6.73
CA GLY A 128 32.82 4.96 5.46
C GLY A 128 31.30 4.99 5.60
N ALA A 129 30.75 4.30 6.61
CA ALA A 129 29.32 4.33 6.92
C ALA A 129 28.85 5.75 7.29
N ARG A 130 29.61 6.44 8.15
CA ARG A 130 29.30 7.83 8.53
C ARG A 130 29.28 8.75 7.32
N LYS A 131 30.25 8.60 6.41
CA LYS A 131 30.29 9.37 5.16
C LYS A 131 29.09 9.05 4.27
N ALA A 132 28.79 7.77 4.03
CA ALA A 132 27.68 7.36 3.18
C ALA A 132 26.33 7.90 3.67
N ILE A 133 26.10 7.90 4.98
CA ILE A 133 24.85 8.41 5.58
C ILE A 133 24.78 9.94 5.48
N ARG A 134 25.89 10.65 5.71
CA ARG A 134 25.96 12.11 5.54
C ARG A 134 25.75 12.53 4.09
N ASP A 135 26.28 11.77 3.13
CA ASP A 135 26.09 12.01 1.70
C ASP A 135 24.60 11.86 1.29
N LEU A 136 23.79 11.17 2.10
CA LEU A 136 22.33 11.08 1.98
C LEU A 136 21.58 12.16 2.77
N GLY A 137 22.29 13.12 3.38
CA GLY A 137 21.69 14.21 4.16
C GLY A 137 21.18 13.81 5.54
N ALA A 138 21.63 12.68 6.09
CA ALA A 138 21.21 12.20 7.40
C ALA A 138 22.37 12.12 8.40
N GLU A 139 22.03 12.12 9.69
CA GLU A 139 22.96 11.85 10.78
C GLU A 139 22.46 10.63 11.56
N ILE A 140 23.15 9.50 11.37
CA ILE A 140 22.87 8.25 12.08
C ILE A 140 24.21 7.73 12.61
N ASP A 141 24.23 7.36 13.88
CA ASP A 141 25.42 6.78 14.51
C ASP A 141 25.78 5.44 13.84
N PRO A 142 26.99 5.27 13.26
CA PRO A 142 27.43 4.01 12.67
C PRO A 142 27.44 2.82 13.64
N ASP A 143 27.52 3.08 14.96
CA ASP A 143 27.52 2.05 16.00
C ASP A 143 26.10 1.75 16.55
N ALA A 144 25.07 2.50 16.12
CA ALA A 144 23.70 2.21 16.51
C ALA A 144 23.22 0.86 15.94
N ILE A 145 22.46 0.12 16.74
CA ILE A 145 21.80 -1.13 16.31
C ILE A 145 20.64 -0.79 15.39
N VAL A 146 20.60 -1.39 14.21
CA VAL A 146 19.61 -1.08 13.16
C VAL A 146 18.17 -1.35 13.63
N GLY A 147 17.96 -2.38 14.44
CA GLY A 147 16.66 -2.72 15.03
C GLY A 147 16.05 -1.64 15.92
N ASN A 148 16.84 -0.66 16.38
CA ASN A 148 16.38 0.46 17.21
C ASN A 148 16.08 1.73 16.38
N LEU A 149 16.42 1.74 15.08
CA LEU A 149 16.18 2.88 14.20
C LEU A 149 14.72 2.96 13.76
N SER A 150 14.26 4.17 13.46
CA SER A 150 12.99 4.40 12.77
C SER A 150 12.99 3.78 11.37
N ILE A 151 11.80 3.55 10.79
CA ILE A 151 11.65 2.96 9.45
C ILE A 151 12.40 3.79 8.40
N ALA A 152 12.28 5.11 8.43
CA ALA A 152 12.98 6.00 7.50
C ALA A 152 14.51 5.94 7.65
N GLN A 153 15.01 5.91 8.88
CA GLN A 153 16.45 5.73 9.12
C GLN A 153 16.95 4.38 8.58
N ARG A 154 16.19 3.30 8.77
CA ARG A 154 16.54 1.99 8.18
C ARG A 154 16.54 2.04 6.66
N GLN A 155 15.60 2.75 6.05
CA GLN A 155 15.56 2.93 4.60
C GLN A 155 16.81 3.66 4.09
N LEU A 156 17.22 4.72 4.76
CA LEU A 156 18.45 5.44 4.43
C LEU A 156 19.70 4.57 4.60
N VAL A 157 19.76 3.74 5.65
CA VAL A 157 20.86 2.77 5.84
C VAL A 157 20.88 1.73 4.71
N GLN A 158 19.72 1.27 4.25
CA GLN A 158 19.62 0.37 3.10
C GLN A 158 20.10 1.02 1.80
N ILE A 159 19.74 2.28 1.57
CA ILE A 159 20.20 3.05 0.41
C ILE A 159 21.72 3.26 0.50
N ALA A 160 22.25 3.64 1.67
CA ALA A 160 23.68 3.81 1.89
C ALA A 160 24.48 2.53 1.59
N ARG A 161 23.97 1.37 2.02
CA ARG A 161 24.55 0.04 1.71
C ARG A 161 24.64 -0.19 0.21
N VAL A 162 23.57 0.14 -0.51
CA VAL A 162 23.47 -0.07 -1.96
C VAL A 162 24.40 0.87 -2.73
N LEU A 163 24.47 2.14 -2.34
CA LEU A 163 25.29 3.15 -3.01
C LEU A 163 26.78 3.08 -2.68
N LEU A 164 27.17 2.23 -1.72
CA LEU A 164 28.58 2.02 -1.35
C LEU A 164 29.40 1.40 -2.49
N VAL A 165 28.77 0.62 -3.37
CA VAL A 165 29.44 -0.05 -4.49
C VAL A 165 29.37 0.78 -5.76
N PRO A 166 30.34 0.64 -6.68
CA PRO A 166 30.27 1.32 -7.97
C PRO A 166 28.97 0.98 -8.69
N HIS A 167 28.19 2.00 -9.03
CA HIS A 167 26.89 1.83 -9.66
C HIS A 167 26.72 2.80 -10.83
N ARG A 168 26.06 2.30 -11.88
CA ARG A 168 25.68 3.02 -13.10
C ARG A 168 24.16 3.06 -13.26
N VAL A 169 23.45 2.07 -12.70
CA VAL A 169 21.99 1.99 -12.65
C VAL A 169 21.56 1.69 -11.21
N VAL A 170 20.70 2.55 -10.65
CA VAL A 170 20.08 2.33 -9.33
C VAL A 170 18.59 2.13 -9.52
N ILE A 171 18.08 1.01 -9.04
CA ILE A 171 16.67 0.65 -9.12
C ILE A 171 16.04 0.84 -7.74
N PHE A 172 14.94 1.58 -7.65
CA PHE A 172 14.17 1.78 -6.41
C PHE A 172 12.78 1.16 -6.53
N ASP A 173 12.47 0.16 -5.69
CA ASP A 173 11.15 -0.49 -5.62
C ASP A 173 10.27 0.16 -4.56
N GLU A 174 9.28 0.95 -4.96
CA GLU A 174 8.31 1.63 -4.09
C GLU A 174 8.93 2.23 -2.80
N PRO A 175 10.01 3.02 -2.92
CA PRO A 175 10.87 3.32 -1.77
C PRO A 175 10.23 4.29 -0.76
N THR A 176 9.07 4.88 -1.09
CA THR A 176 8.32 5.87 -0.29
C THR A 176 7.08 5.29 0.39
N ALA A 177 6.76 4.01 0.17
CA ALA A 177 5.49 3.41 0.60
C ALA A 177 5.23 3.48 2.12
N SER A 178 6.30 3.48 2.92
CA SER A 178 6.27 3.50 4.39
C SER A 178 6.77 4.81 5.01
N LEU A 179 7.00 5.85 4.18
CA LEU A 179 7.59 7.12 4.60
C LEU A 179 6.52 8.21 4.77
N THR A 180 6.78 9.14 5.69
CA THR A 180 6.03 10.40 5.83
C THR A 180 6.37 11.38 4.70
N PRO A 181 5.56 12.43 4.44
CA PRO A 181 5.85 13.40 3.37
C PRO A 181 7.23 14.05 3.47
N VAL A 182 7.68 14.41 4.68
CA VAL A 182 9.00 15.01 4.92
C VAL A 182 10.12 14.02 4.60
N GLU A 183 9.95 12.75 4.96
CA GLU A 183 10.93 11.70 4.67
C GLU A 183 10.96 11.34 3.18
N THR A 184 9.80 11.38 2.52
CA THR A 184 9.69 11.24 1.06
C THR A 184 10.48 12.34 0.37
N GLU A 185 10.30 13.60 0.73
CA GLU A 185 11.03 14.73 0.12
C GLU A 185 12.55 14.57 0.23
N ALA A 186 13.04 14.13 1.40
CA ALA A 186 14.46 13.85 1.59
C ALA A 186 14.98 12.73 0.66
N LEU A 187 14.20 11.66 0.47
CA LEU A 187 14.53 10.58 -0.46
C LEU A 187 14.51 11.04 -1.92
N LEU A 188 13.53 11.84 -2.32
CA LEU A 188 13.45 12.38 -3.68
C LEU A 188 14.68 13.24 -4.00
N LYS A 189 15.14 14.04 -3.03
CA LYS A 189 16.39 14.81 -3.16
C LYS A 189 17.61 13.90 -3.40
N VAL A 190 17.74 12.80 -2.66
CA VAL A 190 18.80 11.81 -2.88
C VAL A 190 18.76 11.26 -4.31
N ILE A 191 17.56 10.95 -4.82
CA ILE A 191 17.39 10.45 -6.19
C ILE A 191 17.84 11.51 -7.22
N CYS A 192 17.49 12.77 -7.01
CA CYS A 192 17.96 13.87 -7.84
C CYS A 192 19.49 14.02 -7.82
N ASP A 193 20.13 13.85 -6.66
CA ASP A 193 21.59 13.91 -6.52
C ASP A 193 22.29 12.75 -7.23
N ILE A 194 21.71 11.53 -7.19
CA ILE A 194 22.19 10.37 -7.96
C ILE A 194 22.10 10.67 -9.45
N ARG A 195 20.94 11.15 -9.92
CA ARG A 195 20.72 11.55 -11.31
C ARG A 195 21.73 12.60 -11.78
N ALA A 196 21.98 13.63 -10.96
CA ALA A 196 22.91 14.72 -11.29
C ALA A 196 24.36 14.24 -11.51
N LYS A 197 24.74 13.10 -10.94
CA LYS A 197 26.05 12.45 -11.16
C LYS A 197 26.11 11.64 -12.46
N GLY A 198 25.06 11.66 -13.29
CA GLY A 198 25.00 10.93 -14.55
C GLY A 198 24.63 9.44 -14.41
N ILE A 199 24.19 9.03 -13.22
CA ILE A 199 23.72 7.66 -12.95
C ILE A 199 22.28 7.52 -13.44
N ALA A 200 21.94 6.38 -14.03
CA ALA A 200 20.57 6.08 -14.41
C ALA A 200 19.76 5.64 -13.18
N VAL A 201 18.54 6.15 -13.05
CA VAL A 201 17.62 5.74 -11.99
C VAL A 201 16.40 5.09 -12.60
N LEU A 202 16.07 3.89 -12.15
CA LEU A 202 14.79 3.25 -12.43
C LEU A 202 13.92 3.36 -11.17
N TYR A 203 12.83 4.12 -11.25
CA TYR A 203 11.96 4.42 -10.11
C TYR A 203 10.62 3.72 -10.26
N ILE A 204 10.23 2.90 -9.29
CA ILE A 204 8.97 2.17 -9.35
C ILE A 204 8.06 2.71 -8.27
N SER A 205 6.89 3.21 -8.68
CA SER A 205 5.93 3.79 -7.76
C SER A 205 4.52 3.77 -8.34
N HIS A 206 3.54 3.75 -7.45
CA HIS A 206 2.14 4.02 -7.75
C HIS A 206 1.71 5.43 -7.28
N ARG A 207 2.64 6.20 -6.70
CA ARG A 207 2.42 7.59 -6.26
C ARG A 207 2.76 8.56 -7.38
N LEU A 208 1.74 8.91 -8.14
CA LEU A 208 1.87 9.68 -9.38
C LEU A 208 2.38 11.12 -9.21
N PRO A 209 2.08 11.85 -8.12
CA PRO A 209 2.70 13.14 -7.86
C PRO A 209 4.23 13.04 -7.77
N GLU A 210 4.74 12.05 -7.04
CA GLU A 210 6.20 11.81 -6.91
C GLU A 210 6.82 11.48 -8.27
N VAL A 211 6.16 10.61 -9.06
CA VAL A 211 6.60 10.28 -10.43
C VAL A 211 6.70 11.54 -11.29
N LYS A 212 5.63 12.35 -11.31
CA LYS A 212 5.58 13.60 -12.07
C LYS A 212 6.69 14.58 -11.68
N GLU A 213 7.05 14.62 -10.41
CA GLU A 213 8.09 15.49 -9.88
C GLU A 213 9.50 15.09 -10.31
N ILE A 214 9.84 13.79 -10.25
CA ILE A 214 11.23 13.35 -10.39
C ILE A 214 11.59 12.72 -11.73
N SER A 215 10.63 12.16 -12.49
CA SER A 215 10.95 11.34 -13.65
C SER A 215 11.10 12.12 -14.95
N ASP A 216 12.02 11.68 -15.79
CA ASP A 216 12.19 12.16 -17.17
C ASP A 216 11.29 11.37 -18.14
N HIS A 217 11.24 10.06 -17.94
CA HIS A 217 10.43 9.12 -18.73
C HIS A 217 9.49 8.31 -17.84
N VAL A 218 8.33 7.97 -18.37
CA VAL A 218 7.37 7.06 -17.74
C VAL A 218 7.06 5.92 -18.70
N THR A 219 7.22 4.68 -18.21
CA THR A 219 6.71 3.47 -18.87
C THR A 219 5.58 2.88 -18.04
N VAL A 220 4.50 2.53 -18.73
CA VAL A 220 3.31 1.93 -18.12
C VAL A 220 3.28 0.44 -18.42
N LEU A 221 3.30 -0.37 -17.37
CA LEU A 221 3.09 -1.82 -17.43
C LEU A 221 1.65 -2.16 -17.05
N ARG A 222 1.02 -3.05 -17.82
CA ARG A 222 -0.29 -3.63 -17.52
C ARG A 222 -0.35 -5.07 -18.02
N ASP A 223 -0.87 -5.98 -17.18
CA ASP A 223 -1.01 -7.41 -17.49
C ASP A 223 0.28 -8.06 -18.02
N GLY A 224 1.44 -7.64 -17.50
CA GLY A 224 2.75 -8.15 -17.91
C GLY A 224 3.27 -7.61 -19.25
N ALA A 225 2.60 -6.65 -19.86
CA ALA A 225 2.99 -6.01 -21.10
C ALA A 225 3.27 -4.51 -20.90
N LEU A 226 4.15 -3.95 -21.74
CA LEU A 226 4.33 -2.51 -21.86
C LEU A 226 3.21 -1.94 -22.73
N VAL A 227 2.38 -1.06 -22.17
CA VAL A 227 1.22 -0.47 -22.86
C VAL A 227 1.44 0.96 -23.32
N ALA A 228 2.33 1.70 -22.66
CA ALA A 228 2.67 3.07 -23.04
C ALA A 228 4.09 3.44 -22.56
N ALA A 229 4.76 4.33 -23.28
CA ALA A 229 6.02 4.95 -22.89
C ALA A 229 6.02 6.41 -23.36
N HIS A 230 6.22 7.35 -22.43
CA HIS A 230 6.10 8.78 -22.68
C HIS A 230 7.21 9.56 -21.97
N MET A 231 7.43 10.80 -22.42
CA MET A 231 8.11 11.79 -21.60
C MET A 231 7.19 12.18 -20.45
N THR A 232 7.70 12.22 -19.21
CA THR A 232 6.88 12.59 -18.04
C THR A 232 6.26 13.98 -18.19
N SER A 233 6.97 14.90 -18.86
CA SER A 233 6.49 16.26 -19.15
C SER A 233 5.20 16.32 -19.98
N GLU A 234 4.86 15.26 -20.70
CA GLU A 234 3.66 15.17 -21.55
C GLU A 234 2.41 14.70 -20.79
N LEU A 235 2.57 14.19 -19.57
CA LEU A 235 1.49 13.54 -18.81
C LEU A 235 1.25 14.25 -17.50
N GLU A 236 -0.01 14.53 -17.17
CA GLU A 236 -0.39 14.88 -15.79
C GLU A 236 -0.66 13.61 -14.96
N PRO A 237 -0.64 13.70 -13.62
CA PRO A 237 -0.90 12.55 -12.75
C PRO A 237 -2.20 11.80 -13.11
N ASN A 238 -3.24 12.54 -13.52
CA ASN A 238 -4.50 11.93 -13.96
C ASN A 238 -4.37 11.13 -15.27
N ASP A 239 -3.52 11.57 -16.20
CA ASP A 239 -3.25 10.83 -17.44
C ASP A 239 -2.49 9.54 -17.16
N MET A 240 -1.49 9.62 -16.27
CA MET A 240 -0.74 8.45 -15.80
C MET A 240 -1.66 7.41 -15.16
N ALA A 241 -2.60 7.85 -14.31
CA ALA A 241 -3.59 6.96 -13.69
C ALA A 241 -4.45 6.26 -14.74
N ARG A 242 -4.93 7.00 -15.76
CA ARG A 242 -5.74 6.43 -16.86
C ARG A 242 -4.98 5.38 -17.65
N LEU A 243 -3.69 5.62 -17.93
CA LEU A 243 -2.85 4.67 -18.63
C LEU A 243 -2.63 3.38 -17.81
N MET A 244 -2.42 3.51 -16.49
CA MET A 244 -2.24 2.36 -15.59
C MET A 244 -3.47 1.46 -15.57
N VAL A 245 -4.66 2.04 -15.42
CA VAL A 245 -5.92 1.30 -15.24
C VAL A 245 -6.56 0.88 -16.56
N GLY A 246 -6.34 1.65 -17.64
CA GLY A 246 -6.93 1.37 -18.95
C GLY A 246 -8.43 1.67 -19.07
N ARG A 247 -8.98 2.43 -18.12
CA ARG A 247 -10.38 2.90 -18.09
C ARG A 247 -10.41 4.36 -17.68
N ASP A 248 -11.51 5.06 -17.99
CA ASP A 248 -11.71 6.43 -17.54
C ASP A 248 -11.74 6.46 -16.00
N VAL A 249 -10.66 6.96 -15.38
CA VAL A 249 -10.51 7.11 -13.91
C VAL A 249 -11.59 8.04 -13.32
N ALA A 250 -12.34 8.74 -14.19
CA ALA A 250 -13.46 9.60 -13.84
C ALA A 250 -14.61 8.89 -13.08
N LYS A 251 -14.63 7.55 -13.00
CA LYS A 251 -15.63 6.78 -12.23
C LYS A 251 -15.06 5.95 -11.09
N LEU A 252 -13.87 6.29 -10.58
CA LEU A 252 -13.29 5.54 -9.45
C LEU A 252 -14.21 5.53 -8.24
N TYR A 253 -14.94 6.62 -8.01
CA TYR A 253 -15.83 6.80 -6.88
C TYR A 253 -17.30 6.72 -7.30
N PRO A 254 -18.17 6.13 -6.46
CA PRO A 254 -19.58 5.97 -6.78
C PRO A 254 -20.30 7.33 -6.81
N ASP A 255 -21.13 7.55 -7.83
CA ASP A 255 -22.02 8.71 -7.89
C ASP A 255 -23.15 8.54 -6.85
N ARG A 256 -22.95 9.06 -5.64
CA ARG A 256 -23.94 8.98 -4.55
C ARG A 256 -24.32 10.37 -4.03
N ALA A 257 -25.62 10.65 -3.97
CA ALA A 257 -26.13 11.80 -3.25
C ALA A 257 -26.17 11.48 -1.75
N ALA A 258 -25.57 12.33 -0.91
CA ALA A 258 -25.52 12.11 0.53
C ALA A 258 -26.93 11.90 1.10
N GLN A 259 -27.13 10.80 1.83
CA GLN A 259 -28.41 10.48 2.45
C GLN A 259 -28.65 11.40 3.67
N GLN A 260 -29.75 12.16 3.65
CA GLN A 260 -30.14 13.07 4.75
C GLN A 260 -30.90 12.36 5.89
N SER A 261 -30.69 11.06 6.09
CA SER A 261 -31.34 10.35 7.20
C SER A 261 -30.88 10.96 8.53
N ARG A 262 -31.83 11.33 9.40
CA ARG A 262 -31.54 11.84 10.74
C ARG A 262 -31.71 10.78 11.83
N GLU A 263 -32.04 9.55 11.46
CA GLU A 263 -32.22 8.46 12.42
C GLU A 263 -30.86 7.97 12.90
N LEU A 264 -30.50 8.27 14.14
CA LEU A 264 -29.25 7.82 14.75
C LEU A 264 -29.31 6.33 15.09
N VAL A 265 -28.36 5.56 14.55
CA VAL A 265 -28.22 4.11 14.82
C VAL A 265 -27.08 3.81 15.79
N LEU A 266 -26.07 4.68 15.86
CA LEU A 266 -24.97 4.60 16.82
C LEU A 266 -24.68 5.98 17.38
N GLU A 267 -24.60 6.07 18.70
CA GLU A 267 -24.17 7.28 19.41
C GLU A 267 -23.04 6.88 20.35
N VAL A 268 -21.91 7.59 20.27
CA VAL A 268 -20.73 7.36 21.10
C VAL A 268 -20.43 8.67 21.80
N GLU A 269 -20.34 8.65 23.13
CA GLU A 269 -20.07 9.83 23.95
C GLU A 269 -18.93 9.54 24.94
N ASP A 270 -17.97 10.47 24.99
CA ASP A 270 -16.83 10.50 25.89
C ASP A 270 -16.07 9.16 25.95
N PHE A 271 -15.89 8.54 24.77
CA PHE A 271 -15.26 7.24 24.67
C PHE A 271 -13.74 7.33 24.79
N VAL A 272 -13.17 6.49 25.65
CA VAL A 272 -11.77 6.47 26.03
C VAL A 272 -11.22 5.09 25.78
N VAL A 273 -10.04 5.03 25.17
CA VAL A 273 -9.26 3.81 24.95
C VAL A 273 -7.87 4.03 25.56
N PRO A 274 -7.55 3.38 26.70
CA PRO A 274 -6.31 3.65 27.43
C PRO A 274 -5.06 3.56 26.55
N GLY A 275 -4.26 4.63 26.53
CA GLY A 275 -3.03 4.72 25.75
C GLY A 275 -3.20 5.21 24.30
N TYR A 276 -4.43 5.31 23.79
CA TYR A 276 -4.68 5.63 22.37
C TYR A 276 -5.70 6.77 22.19
N VAL A 277 -6.88 6.66 22.83
CA VAL A 277 -7.97 7.64 22.70
C VAL A 277 -8.23 8.29 24.07
N LYS A 278 -8.10 9.61 24.13
CA LYS A 278 -8.31 10.43 25.33
C LYS A 278 -9.79 10.73 25.57
N THR A 279 -10.52 11.06 24.50
CA THR A 279 -11.98 11.21 24.47
C THR A 279 -12.44 11.30 23.01
N ALA A 280 -13.55 10.66 22.67
CA ALA A 280 -14.18 10.76 21.37
C ALA A 280 -15.70 10.68 21.51
N SER A 281 -16.40 11.63 20.86
CA SER A 281 -17.86 11.68 20.79
C SER A 281 -18.28 11.88 19.34
N PHE A 282 -19.11 10.97 18.81
CA PHE A 282 -19.63 11.05 17.46
C PHE A 282 -20.94 10.26 17.33
N GLN A 283 -21.65 10.47 16.23
CA GLN A 283 -22.90 9.80 15.92
C GLN A 283 -22.82 9.18 14.53
N LEU A 284 -23.67 8.19 14.24
CA LEU A 284 -23.84 7.58 12.91
C LEU A 284 -25.34 7.45 12.64
N ALA A 285 -25.77 7.92 11.47
CA ALA A 285 -27.14 7.81 11.01
C ALA A 285 -27.39 6.55 10.16
N ARG A 286 -28.65 6.13 10.07
CA ARG A 286 -29.06 4.99 9.23
C ARG A 286 -28.75 5.26 7.76
N GLY A 287 -28.02 4.35 7.12
CA GLY A 287 -27.66 4.46 5.69
C GLY A 287 -26.47 5.39 5.42
N GLU A 288 -25.87 5.97 6.46
CA GLU A 288 -24.74 6.88 6.34
C GLU A 288 -23.42 6.12 6.15
N ILE A 289 -22.52 6.68 5.35
CA ILE A 289 -21.09 6.31 5.30
C ILE A 289 -20.28 7.40 6.02
N LEU A 290 -19.82 7.08 7.22
CA LEU A 290 -19.01 7.97 8.06
C LEU A 290 -17.52 7.66 7.94
N GLY A 291 -16.73 8.62 7.46
CA GLY A 291 -15.28 8.51 7.36
C GLY A 291 -14.55 8.89 8.64
N PHE A 292 -13.43 8.22 8.93
CA PHE A 292 -12.48 8.59 9.99
C PHE A 292 -11.09 8.83 9.41
N ALA A 293 -10.68 10.11 9.40
CA ALA A 293 -9.36 10.57 8.96
C ALA A 293 -8.45 10.92 10.14
N GLY A 294 -7.14 11.01 9.89
CA GLY A 294 -6.13 11.38 10.88
C GLY A 294 -4.74 10.93 10.46
N LEU A 295 -3.71 11.49 11.09
CA LEU A 295 -2.33 11.00 10.89
C LEU A 295 -2.17 9.60 11.50
N VAL A 296 -1.11 8.89 11.09
CA VAL A 296 -0.73 7.61 11.70
C VAL A 296 -0.57 7.80 13.21
N GLY A 297 -1.18 6.92 14.01
CA GLY A 297 -1.19 7.04 15.46
C GLY A 297 -2.25 8.00 16.04
N ALA A 298 -3.15 8.56 15.23
CA ALA A 298 -4.23 9.41 15.73
C ALA A 298 -5.27 8.69 16.61
N GLY A 299 -5.28 7.34 16.63
CA GLY A 299 -6.16 6.52 17.46
C GLY A 299 -7.44 6.03 16.79
N ARG A 300 -7.52 6.04 15.45
CA ARG A 300 -8.73 5.69 14.68
C ARG A 300 -9.10 4.21 14.81
N THR A 301 -8.17 3.33 14.45
CA THR A 301 -8.31 1.89 14.56
C THR A 301 -8.60 1.50 16.00
N GLU A 302 -7.89 2.08 16.97
CA GLU A 302 -8.05 1.76 18.38
C GLU A 302 -9.39 2.25 18.95
N LEU A 303 -9.93 3.37 18.46
CA LEU A 303 -11.29 3.81 18.77
C LEU A 303 -12.30 2.77 18.31
N MET A 304 -12.21 2.32 17.05
CA MET A 304 -13.13 1.32 16.50
C MET A 304 -13.02 -0.02 17.22
N GLU A 305 -11.80 -0.53 17.43
CA GLU A 305 -11.54 -1.75 18.20
C GLU A 305 -12.09 -1.63 19.64
N GLY A 306 -11.98 -0.47 20.26
CA GLY A 306 -12.52 -0.20 21.59
C GLY A 306 -14.05 -0.26 21.61
N ILE A 307 -14.70 0.39 20.63
CA ILE A 307 -16.18 0.43 20.53
C ILE A 307 -16.74 -0.98 20.37
N VAL A 308 -16.13 -1.85 19.56
CA VAL A 308 -16.61 -3.22 19.33
C VAL A 308 -16.12 -4.23 20.38
N GLY A 309 -15.34 -3.81 21.37
CA GLY A 309 -14.84 -4.70 22.43
C GLY A 309 -13.67 -5.61 22.03
N LEU A 310 -12.94 -5.29 20.95
CA LEU A 310 -11.64 -5.92 20.64
C LEU A 310 -10.51 -5.36 21.52
N ARG A 311 -10.71 -4.16 22.07
CA ARG A 311 -9.80 -3.47 22.97
C ARG A 311 -10.57 -2.96 24.18
N SER A 312 -9.89 -2.80 25.32
CA SER A 312 -10.54 -2.20 26.49
C SER A 312 -10.86 -0.73 26.20
N GLY A 313 -12.14 -0.36 26.35
CA GLY A 313 -12.62 1.01 26.21
C GLY A 313 -13.70 1.31 27.26
N LYS A 314 -13.93 2.60 27.51
CA LYS A 314 -14.97 3.09 28.44
C LYS A 314 -15.60 4.36 27.87
N GLY A 315 -16.92 4.48 27.99
CA GLY A 315 -17.70 5.61 27.51
C GLY A 315 -19.15 5.20 27.41
N ASN A 316 -20.02 6.11 26.94
CA ASN A 316 -21.42 5.78 26.70
C ASN A 316 -21.59 5.44 25.22
N VAL A 317 -22.06 4.23 24.94
CA VAL A 317 -22.42 3.82 23.58
C VAL A 317 -23.90 3.47 23.56
N ARG A 318 -24.64 4.01 22.59
CA ARG A 318 -26.03 3.64 22.32
C ARG A 318 -26.13 3.06 20.92
N HIS A 319 -26.81 1.92 20.80
CA HIS A 319 -27.13 1.28 19.53
C HIS A 319 -28.64 1.24 19.37
N ASN A 320 -29.18 1.89 18.31
CA ASN A 320 -30.61 2.13 18.11
C ASN A 320 -31.30 2.68 19.37
N GLY A 321 -30.69 3.72 19.97
CA GLY A 321 -31.18 4.39 21.19
C GLY A 321 -31.03 3.62 22.50
N LYS A 322 -30.54 2.37 22.49
CA LYS A 322 -30.35 1.55 23.69
C LYS A 322 -28.89 1.60 24.16
N PRO A 323 -28.62 1.86 25.45
CA PRO A 323 -27.28 1.75 26.01
C PRO A 323 -26.71 0.35 25.82
N VAL A 324 -25.48 0.27 25.30
CA VAL A 324 -24.74 -0.97 25.09
C VAL A 324 -23.32 -0.85 25.63
N SER A 325 -22.74 -1.98 26.03
CA SER A 325 -21.34 -2.08 26.42
C SER A 325 -20.86 -3.45 26.01
N PHE A 326 -19.96 -3.51 25.03
CA PHE A 326 -19.44 -4.79 24.52
C PHE A 326 -18.15 -5.15 25.23
N ARG A 327 -18.10 -6.34 25.83
CA ARG A 327 -16.90 -6.87 26.50
C ARG A 327 -15.97 -7.61 25.54
N ASN A 328 -16.50 -8.00 24.39
CA ASN A 328 -15.81 -8.74 23.35
C ASN A 328 -16.53 -8.52 22.00
N ALA A 329 -15.83 -8.79 20.90
CA ALA A 329 -16.36 -8.64 19.55
C ALA A 329 -17.56 -9.53 19.22
N HIS A 330 -17.76 -10.64 19.96
CA HIS A 330 -18.91 -11.50 19.71
C HIS A 330 -20.21 -10.82 20.16
N GLU A 331 -20.18 -10.03 21.24
CA GLU A 331 -21.33 -9.25 21.71
C GLU A 331 -21.69 -8.13 20.72
N SER A 332 -20.71 -7.40 20.18
CA SER A 332 -20.97 -6.36 19.17
C SER A 332 -21.52 -6.98 17.88
N LEU A 333 -20.97 -8.13 17.47
CA LEU A 333 -21.43 -8.85 16.30
C LEU A 333 -22.87 -9.36 16.47
N SER A 334 -23.20 -9.90 17.64
CA SER A 334 -24.56 -10.35 17.97
C SER A 334 -25.55 -9.18 18.04
N ALA A 335 -25.06 -7.98 18.35
CA ALA A 335 -25.84 -6.75 18.27
C ALA A 335 -25.96 -6.19 16.84
N GLY A 336 -25.36 -6.82 15.83
CA GLY A 336 -25.44 -6.38 14.43
C GLY A 336 -24.33 -5.42 13.99
N ILE A 337 -23.26 -5.30 14.77
CA ILE A 337 -22.10 -4.44 14.48
C ILE A 337 -20.90 -5.31 14.09
N ALA A 338 -20.56 -5.32 12.81
CA ALA A 338 -19.42 -6.05 12.28
C ALA A 338 -18.19 -5.13 12.13
N TYR A 339 -17.00 -5.67 12.41
CA TYR A 339 -15.72 -4.98 12.23
C TYR A 339 -14.83 -5.77 11.26
N LEU A 340 -14.31 -5.08 10.24
CA LEU A 340 -13.33 -5.59 9.30
C LEU A 340 -12.00 -4.90 9.60
N SER A 341 -11.02 -5.70 10.01
CA SER A 341 -9.70 -5.21 10.40
C SER A 341 -8.82 -4.87 9.18
N GLU A 342 -7.94 -3.88 9.37
CA GLU A 342 -6.85 -3.57 8.42
C GLU A 342 -5.91 -4.77 8.17
N ASP A 343 -5.69 -5.65 9.16
CA ASP A 343 -4.85 -6.83 9.04
C ASP A 343 -5.66 -8.03 8.54
N ARG A 344 -5.95 -8.01 7.24
CA ARG A 344 -6.66 -9.12 6.58
C ARG A 344 -5.95 -10.47 6.71
N LYS A 345 -4.62 -10.49 6.82
CA LYS A 345 -3.80 -11.71 6.77
C LYS A 345 -3.66 -12.37 8.14
N GLY A 346 -3.46 -11.58 9.19
CA GLY A 346 -3.29 -12.06 10.56
C GLY A 346 -4.61 -12.14 11.34
N LYS A 347 -5.56 -11.22 11.09
CA LYS A 347 -6.81 -11.12 11.86
C LYS A 347 -8.07 -11.45 11.04
N GLY A 348 -8.08 -11.17 9.73
CA GLY A 348 -9.28 -11.30 8.89
C GLY A 348 -9.56 -12.71 8.35
N LEU A 349 -8.55 -13.34 7.75
CA LEU A 349 -8.66 -14.60 7.00
C LEU A 349 -7.70 -15.68 7.52
N LEU A 350 -8.16 -16.92 7.50
CA LEU A 350 -7.35 -18.11 7.70
C LEU A 350 -6.67 -18.49 6.38
N LEU A 351 -5.49 -17.93 6.13
CA LEU A 351 -4.78 -18.08 4.84
C LEU A 351 -4.42 -19.53 4.47
N ALA A 352 -4.23 -20.38 5.48
CA ALA A 352 -3.93 -21.81 5.31
C ALA A 352 -5.20 -22.69 5.19
N LYS A 353 -6.38 -22.08 5.07
CA LYS A 353 -7.66 -22.77 4.86
C LYS A 353 -8.26 -22.38 3.52
N ASP A 354 -9.14 -23.24 3.02
CA ASP A 354 -9.88 -22.97 1.80
C ASP A 354 -10.85 -21.79 1.96
N ILE A 355 -11.26 -21.24 0.83
CA ILE A 355 -12.16 -20.08 0.77
C ILE A 355 -13.55 -20.38 1.37
N GLY A 356 -14.02 -21.62 1.29
CA GLY A 356 -15.33 -22.02 1.82
C GLY A 356 -15.35 -21.95 3.34
N ILE A 357 -14.35 -22.53 4.01
CA ILE A 357 -14.20 -22.43 5.47
C ILE A 357 -14.09 -20.97 5.89
N ASN A 358 -13.30 -20.16 5.18
CA ASN A 358 -13.15 -18.74 5.52
C ASN A 358 -14.49 -18.01 5.50
N LEU A 359 -15.28 -18.24 4.46
CA LEU A 359 -16.58 -17.62 4.25
C LEU A 359 -17.57 -17.99 5.37
N THR A 360 -17.72 -19.29 5.67
CA THR A 360 -18.80 -19.77 6.55
C THR A 360 -18.47 -19.71 8.03
N LEU A 361 -17.19 -19.66 8.42
CA LEU A 361 -16.76 -19.84 9.81
C LEU A 361 -17.41 -18.84 10.79
N ALA A 362 -17.55 -17.58 10.39
CA ALA A 362 -18.15 -16.56 11.27
C ALA A 362 -19.65 -16.81 11.52
N SER A 363 -20.33 -17.43 10.56
CA SER A 363 -21.76 -17.74 10.60
C SER A 363 -22.02 -19.25 10.68
N ILE A 364 -21.09 -20.01 11.27
CA ILE A 364 -21.10 -21.49 11.23
C ILE A 364 -22.39 -22.11 11.75
N SER A 365 -23.07 -21.46 12.69
CA SER A 365 -24.38 -21.89 13.22
C SER A 365 -25.47 -22.02 12.15
N LYS A 366 -25.37 -21.29 11.03
CA LYS A 366 -26.28 -21.42 9.87
C LYS A 366 -26.04 -22.69 9.04
N PHE A 367 -24.88 -23.31 9.22
CA PHE A 367 -24.38 -24.46 8.44
C PHE A 367 -24.29 -25.74 9.26
N VAL A 368 -24.70 -25.73 10.53
CA VAL A 368 -24.70 -26.93 11.38
C VAL A 368 -26.09 -27.56 11.37
N SER A 369 -26.14 -28.87 11.14
CA SER A 369 -27.33 -29.71 11.26
C SER A 369 -27.04 -30.84 12.26
N GLY A 370 -27.49 -30.68 13.51
CA GLY A 370 -27.14 -31.60 14.60
C GLY A 370 -25.68 -31.45 15.01
N LEU A 371 -24.89 -32.53 14.93
CA LEU A 371 -23.45 -32.53 15.27
C LEU A 371 -22.54 -32.40 14.04
N GLN A 372 -23.11 -32.20 12.85
CA GLN A 372 -22.38 -32.19 11.59
C GLN A 372 -22.57 -30.88 10.83
N ILE A 373 -21.53 -30.47 10.10
CA ILE A 373 -21.56 -29.33 9.19
C ILE A 373 -22.18 -29.80 7.87
N ASP A 374 -23.22 -29.10 7.40
CA ASP A 374 -23.86 -29.31 6.12
C ASP A 374 -22.99 -28.73 4.99
N ARG A 375 -22.09 -29.56 4.47
CA ARG A 375 -21.17 -29.20 3.38
C ARG A 375 -21.89 -28.80 2.08
N ARG A 376 -23.13 -29.24 1.87
CA ARG A 376 -23.90 -28.84 0.68
C ARG A 376 -24.34 -27.39 0.79
N LYS A 377 -24.81 -26.98 1.97
CA LYS A 377 -25.15 -25.57 2.25
C LYS A 377 -23.92 -24.66 2.20
N GLU A 378 -22.78 -25.10 2.74
CA GLU A 378 -21.54 -24.30 2.65
C GLU A 378 -21.13 -24.07 1.19
N ARG A 379 -21.24 -25.10 0.36
CA ARG A 379 -20.87 -25.01 -1.07
C ARG A 379 -21.85 -24.13 -1.85
N ALA A 380 -23.14 -24.18 -1.54
CA ALA A 380 -24.13 -23.28 -2.14
C ALA A 380 -23.85 -21.81 -1.74
N ALA A 381 -23.61 -21.55 -0.45
CA ALA A 381 -23.27 -20.21 0.03
C ALA A 381 -21.97 -19.67 -0.59
N LEU A 382 -20.98 -20.54 -0.83
CA LEU A 382 -19.76 -20.16 -1.53
C LEU A 382 -20.02 -19.80 -2.99
N ASP A 383 -20.92 -20.51 -3.66
CA ASP A 383 -21.28 -20.22 -5.06
C ASP A 383 -21.98 -18.87 -5.19
N ASP A 384 -22.91 -18.59 -4.26
CA ASP A 384 -23.61 -17.32 -4.17
C ASP A 384 -22.61 -16.18 -3.89
N ALA A 385 -21.73 -16.35 -2.90
CA ALA A 385 -20.73 -15.34 -2.56
C ALA A 385 -19.70 -15.08 -3.68
N ILE A 386 -19.28 -16.11 -4.41
CA ILE A 386 -18.38 -15.94 -5.56
C ILE A 386 -19.05 -15.08 -6.64
N ALA A 387 -20.33 -15.30 -6.89
CA ALA A 387 -21.10 -14.54 -7.88
C ALA A 387 -21.38 -13.11 -7.42
N GLU A 388 -21.86 -12.94 -6.19
CA GLU A 388 -22.24 -11.63 -5.63
C GLU A 388 -21.02 -10.70 -5.46
N PHE A 389 -19.88 -11.22 -5.01
CA PHE A 389 -18.68 -10.43 -4.73
C PHE A 389 -17.64 -10.45 -5.85
N ASP A 390 -17.94 -11.08 -7.00
CA ASP A 390 -17.01 -11.28 -8.13
C ASP A 390 -15.62 -11.80 -7.67
N ILE A 391 -15.60 -12.87 -6.87
CA ILE A 391 -14.36 -13.43 -6.32
C ILE A 391 -13.70 -14.34 -7.35
N ARG A 392 -12.58 -13.90 -7.92
CA ARG A 392 -11.82 -14.64 -8.94
C ARG A 392 -10.89 -15.66 -8.30
N THR A 393 -11.36 -16.90 -8.19
CA THR A 393 -10.65 -17.97 -7.47
C THR A 393 -10.13 -19.09 -8.37
N GLY A 394 -10.63 -19.20 -9.61
CA GLY A 394 -10.28 -20.25 -10.58
C GLY A 394 -10.78 -21.65 -10.19
N ARG A 395 -10.60 -22.04 -8.92
CA ARG A 395 -11.11 -23.26 -8.30
C ARG A 395 -11.62 -22.96 -6.88
N LYS A 396 -12.61 -23.72 -6.43
CA LYS A 396 -13.32 -23.48 -5.14
C LYS A 396 -12.58 -24.03 -3.91
N ASP A 397 -11.58 -24.88 -4.11
CA ASP A 397 -10.76 -25.51 -3.07
C ASP A 397 -9.42 -24.79 -2.85
N ILE A 398 -9.22 -23.64 -3.50
CA ILE A 398 -8.00 -22.83 -3.35
C ILE A 398 -7.86 -22.32 -1.91
N LEU A 399 -6.62 -22.23 -1.42
CA LEU A 399 -6.34 -21.62 -0.13
C LEU A 399 -6.52 -20.10 -0.22
N ALA A 400 -7.08 -19.49 0.83
CA ALA A 400 -7.27 -18.04 0.87
C ALA A 400 -5.95 -17.26 0.69
N GLY A 401 -4.82 -17.80 1.17
CA GLY A 401 -3.49 -17.22 0.99
C GLY A 401 -2.99 -17.17 -0.47
N GLN A 402 -3.59 -17.96 -1.37
CA GLN A 402 -3.21 -18.00 -2.79
C GLN A 402 -4.03 -17.03 -3.66
N LEU A 403 -5.07 -16.39 -3.10
CA LEU A 403 -5.82 -15.34 -3.78
C LEU A 403 -5.00 -14.04 -3.86
N SER A 404 -5.26 -13.23 -4.89
CA SER A 404 -4.75 -11.86 -4.94
C SER A 404 -5.31 -11.02 -3.78
N GLY A 405 -4.62 -9.94 -3.41
CA GLY A 405 -5.04 -9.05 -2.31
C GLY A 405 -6.48 -8.55 -2.44
N GLY A 406 -6.89 -8.15 -3.65
CA GLY A 406 -8.26 -7.74 -3.95
C GLY A 406 -9.29 -8.86 -3.73
N ASN A 407 -9.00 -10.08 -4.18
CA ASN A 407 -9.90 -11.23 -3.97
C ASN A 407 -9.94 -11.70 -2.52
N GLN A 408 -8.84 -11.54 -1.77
CA GLN A 408 -8.85 -11.74 -0.32
C GLN A 408 -9.80 -10.75 0.35
N GLN A 409 -9.76 -9.47 -0.03
CA GLN A 409 -10.65 -8.46 0.54
C GLN A 409 -12.11 -8.75 0.24
N LYS A 410 -12.44 -9.12 -1.00
CA LYS A 410 -13.80 -9.54 -1.39
C LYS A 410 -14.29 -10.74 -0.57
N LEU A 411 -13.43 -11.73 -0.34
CA LEU A 411 -13.76 -12.87 0.52
C LEU A 411 -14.01 -12.45 1.98
N LEU A 412 -13.22 -11.52 2.51
CA LEU A 412 -13.40 -10.97 3.86
C LEU A 412 -14.71 -10.20 3.98
N LEU A 413 -15.05 -9.37 2.99
CA LEU A 413 -16.34 -8.67 2.91
C LEU A 413 -17.49 -9.68 2.87
N ALA A 414 -17.42 -10.68 1.98
CA ALA A 414 -18.44 -11.73 1.86
C ALA A 414 -18.66 -12.47 3.19
N LYS A 415 -17.58 -12.91 3.85
CA LYS A 415 -17.59 -13.55 5.17
C LYS A 415 -18.37 -12.73 6.20
N MET A 416 -18.14 -11.41 6.24
CA MET A 416 -18.81 -10.55 7.21
C MET A 416 -20.26 -10.26 6.82
N MET A 417 -20.57 -10.15 5.53
CA MET A 417 -21.94 -9.91 5.07
C MET A 417 -22.86 -11.09 5.33
N MET A 418 -22.34 -12.32 5.40
CA MET A 418 -23.12 -13.48 5.82
C MET A 418 -23.73 -13.35 7.22
N LEU A 419 -23.26 -12.41 8.03
CA LEU A 419 -23.78 -12.15 9.37
C LEU A 419 -24.99 -11.20 9.36
N ASN A 420 -25.32 -10.62 8.21
CA ASN A 420 -26.35 -9.59 8.02
C ASN A 420 -26.23 -8.42 9.03
N PRO A 421 -25.05 -7.76 9.12
CA PRO A 421 -24.86 -6.65 10.05
C PRO A 421 -25.68 -5.42 9.67
N SER A 422 -26.20 -4.70 10.68
CA SER A 422 -26.83 -3.38 10.50
C SER A 422 -25.80 -2.25 10.44
N ILE A 423 -24.67 -2.43 11.13
CA ILE A 423 -23.53 -1.49 11.11
C ILE A 423 -22.27 -2.25 10.71
N VAL A 424 -21.52 -1.68 9.76
CA VAL A 424 -20.26 -2.26 9.28
C VAL A 424 -19.15 -1.24 9.47
N ILE A 425 -18.13 -1.59 10.25
CA ILE A 425 -16.91 -0.81 10.38
C ILE A 425 -15.85 -1.45 9.51
N ILE A 426 -15.28 -0.69 8.57
CA ILE A 426 -14.29 -1.16 7.62
C ILE A 426 -13.01 -0.34 7.80
N ASP A 427 -11.96 -1.01 8.27
CA ASP A 427 -10.66 -0.40 8.54
C ASP A 427 -9.66 -0.70 7.41
N GLU A 428 -9.15 0.36 6.78
CA GLU A 428 -8.24 0.36 5.64
C GLU A 428 -8.73 -0.56 4.49
N PRO A 429 -9.95 -0.31 3.94
CA PRO A 429 -10.64 -1.23 3.03
C PRO A 429 -9.84 -1.59 1.78
N THR A 430 -8.96 -0.70 1.31
CA THR A 430 -8.25 -0.85 0.04
C THR A 430 -6.73 -0.99 0.16
N ARG A 431 -6.21 -1.17 1.38
CA ARG A 431 -4.76 -1.28 1.60
C ARG A 431 -4.14 -2.47 0.87
N GLY A 432 -3.20 -2.18 -0.02
CA GLY A 432 -2.51 -3.20 -0.82
C GLY A 432 -3.43 -3.90 -1.84
N ILE A 433 -4.39 -3.16 -2.39
CA ILE A 433 -5.33 -3.57 -3.44
C ILE A 433 -5.08 -2.71 -4.70
N ASP A 434 -5.21 -3.30 -5.89
CA ASP A 434 -5.14 -2.59 -7.18
C ASP A 434 -6.32 -1.62 -7.39
N VAL A 435 -6.10 -0.58 -8.20
CA VAL A 435 -7.07 0.51 -8.43
C VAL A 435 -8.39 -0.01 -9.01
N GLY A 436 -8.36 -0.97 -9.95
CA GLY A 436 -9.57 -1.56 -10.50
C GLY A 436 -10.42 -2.30 -9.45
N THR A 437 -9.79 -2.98 -8.49
CA THR A 437 -10.51 -3.60 -7.37
C THR A 437 -10.95 -2.58 -6.32
N LYS A 438 -10.26 -1.44 -6.17
CA LYS A 438 -10.71 -0.33 -5.31
C LYS A 438 -12.08 0.19 -5.74
N GLU A 439 -12.27 0.46 -7.04
CA GLU A 439 -13.56 0.87 -7.62
C GLU A 439 -14.70 -0.08 -7.22
N GLN A 440 -14.47 -1.40 -7.34
CA GLN A 440 -15.47 -2.41 -7.00
C GLN A 440 -15.80 -2.41 -5.49
N ILE A 441 -14.79 -2.22 -4.63
CA ILE A 441 -15.00 -2.12 -3.18
C ILE A 441 -15.77 -0.85 -2.84
N TYR A 442 -15.48 0.28 -3.49
CA TYR A 442 -16.20 1.54 -3.27
C TYR A 442 -17.66 1.44 -3.70
N GLN A 443 -17.92 0.87 -4.88
CA GLN A 443 -19.28 0.62 -5.33
C GLN A 443 -20.02 -0.33 -4.38
N PHE A 444 -19.34 -1.36 -3.87
CA PHE A 444 -19.91 -2.27 -2.89
C PHE A 444 -20.29 -1.54 -1.58
N ILE A 445 -19.40 -0.70 -1.04
CA ILE A 445 -19.66 0.10 0.16
C ILE A 445 -20.87 1.02 -0.08
N ALA A 446 -20.94 1.70 -1.22
CA ALA A 446 -22.08 2.54 -1.58
C ALA A 446 -23.39 1.75 -1.65
N ASN A 447 -23.38 0.58 -2.32
CA ASN A 447 -24.58 -0.26 -2.44
C ASN A 447 -25.07 -0.73 -1.06
N LEU A 448 -24.17 -1.11 -0.15
CA LEU A 448 -24.54 -1.49 1.22
C LEU A 448 -25.23 -0.34 1.96
N ALA A 449 -24.74 0.89 1.78
CA ALA A 449 -25.32 2.07 2.39
C ALA A 449 -26.71 2.37 1.80
N ASP A 450 -26.87 2.23 0.48
CA ASP A 450 -28.14 2.41 -0.22
C ASP A 450 -29.19 1.35 0.15
N GLU A 451 -28.77 0.13 0.51
CA GLU A 451 -29.61 -0.90 1.14
C GLU A 451 -30.04 -0.56 2.58
N GLY A 452 -29.55 0.56 3.14
CA GLY A 452 -29.89 1.05 4.47
C GLY A 452 -28.97 0.58 5.60
N ARG A 453 -27.83 -0.06 5.27
CA ARG A 453 -26.79 -0.37 6.27
C ARG A 453 -25.98 0.88 6.58
N SER A 454 -25.48 0.98 7.81
CA SER A 454 -24.70 2.16 8.22
C SER A 454 -23.22 1.76 8.29
N ILE A 455 -22.34 2.59 7.75
CA ILE A 455 -20.96 2.21 7.50
C ILE A 455 -20.03 3.21 8.16
N ILE A 456 -18.98 2.72 8.80
CA ILE A 456 -17.85 3.53 9.23
C ILE A 456 -16.64 3.09 8.41
N VAL A 457 -16.00 4.02 7.70
CA VAL A 457 -14.77 3.77 6.94
C VAL A 457 -13.61 4.46 7.65
N VAL A 458 -12.60 3.68 8.03
CA VAL A 458 -11.33 4.21 8.53
C VAL A 458 -10.31 4.06 7.40
N SER A 459 -9.62 5.15 7.05
CA SER A 459 -8.62 5.11 5.97
C SER A 459 -7.54 6.13 6.16
N SER A 460 -6.31 5.77 5.78
CA SER A 460 -5.18 6.68 5.64
C SER A 460 -5.13 7.39 4.28
N GLU A 461 -5.90 6.94 3.30
CA GLU A 461 -5.99 7.57 1.98
C GLU A 461 -7.12 8.61 1.95
N MET A 462 -6.79 9.91 1.98
CA MET A 462 -7.80 10.99 1.97
C MET A 462 -8.73 10.96 0.73
N PRO A 463 -8.24 10.72 -0.50
CA PRO A 463 -9.12 10.61 -1.66
C PRO A 463 -10.21 9.55 -1.52
N GLU A 464 -9.92 8.44 -0.83
CA GLU A 464 -10.89 7.38 -0.57
C GLU A 464 -12.02 7.88 0.35
N LEU A 465 -11.69 8.56 1.43
CA LEU A 465 -12.70 9.11 2.34
C LEU A 465 -13.55 10.18 1.65
N ILE A 466 -12.91 11.08 0.89
CA ILE A 466 -13.60 12.16 0.17
C ILE A 466 -14.55 11.60 -0.88
N GLY A 467 -14.13 10.56 -1.61
CA GLY A 467 -14.92 9.98 -2.69
C GLY A 467 -16.05 9.05 -2.25
N VAL A 468 -15.99 8.48 -1.05
CA VAL A 468 -16.94 7.44 -0.60
C VAL A 468 -17.82 7.86 0.57
N CYS A 469 -17.34 8.75 1.44
CA CYS A 469 -18.06 9.09 2.68
C CYS A 469 -19.04 10.25 2.49
N ASP A 470 -20.13 10.23 3.26
CA ASP A 470 -21.07 11.36 3.35
C ASP A 470 -20.49 12.51 4.16
N ARG A 471 -19.64 12.18 5.15
CA ARG A 471 -18.87 13.12 5.96
C ARG A 471 -17.67 12.45 6.61
N ILE A 472 -16.72 13.25 7.07
CA ILE A 472 -15.46 12.76 7.64
C ILE A 472 -15.20 13.41 9.00
N VAL A 473 -15.01 12.56 10.01
CA VAL A 473 -14.52 12.93 11.34
C VAL A 473 -13.00 12.86 11.33
N VAL A 474 -12.33 13.92 11.77
CA VAL A 474 -10.86 13.98 11.80
C VAL A 474 -10.36 13.81 13.24
N MET A 475 -9.49 12.82 13.44
CA MET A 475 -8.83 12.56 14.72
C MET A 475 -7.41 13.12 14.75
N ARG A 476 -7.03 13.67 15.91
CA ARG A 476 -5.69 14.15 16.23
C ARG A 476 -5.34 13.82 17.68
N GLU A 477 -4.21 13.14 17.89
CA GLU A 477 -3.66 12.81 19.21
C GLU A 477 -4.69 12.20 20.19
N GLY A 478 -5.51 11.26 19.69
CA GLY A 478 -6.51 10.56 20.49
C GLY A 478 -7.75 11.38 20.82
N ARG A 479 -8.04 12.47 20.09
CA ARG A 479 -9.26 13.27 20.20
C ARG A 479 -9.85 13.54 18.81
N ILE A 480 -11.15 13.79 18.75
CA ILE A 480 -11.78 14.33 17.55
C ILE A 480 -11.44 15.83 17.46
N ALA A 481 -10.77 16.23 16.39
CA ALA A 481 -10.36 17.61 16.12
C ALA A 481 -11.45 18.41 15.39
N GLY A 482 -12.30 17.73 14.62
CA GLY A 482 -13.40 18.34 13.89
C GLY A 482 -14.06 17.37 12.91
N GLU A 483 -14.99 17.91 12.14
CA GLU A 483 -15.73 17.20 11.09
C GLU A 483 -15.78 18.07 9.82
N VAL A 484 -15.67 17.43 8.66
CA VAL A 484 -15.86 18.04 7.35
C VAL A 484 -16.98 17.35 6.57
N THR A 485 -17.73 18.16 5.83
CA THR A 485 -18.93 17.77 5.06
C THR A 485 -19.00 18.60 3.77
N GLY A 486 -19.59 18.03 2.72
CA GLY A 486 -19.86 18.74 1.46
C GLY A 486 -18.61 19.38 0.85
N GLU A 487 -18.68 20.66 0.51
CA GLU A 487 -17.56 21.40 -0.11
C GLU A 487 -16.31 21.49 0.77
N ARG A 488 -16.43 21.26 2.09
CA ARG A 488 -15.28 21.23 3.01
C ARG A 488 -14.60 19.86 3.09
N MET A 489 -15.09 18.85 2.40
CA MET A 489 -14.42 17.55 2.29
C MET A 489 -13.26 17.65 1.29
N THR A 490 -12.27 18.48 1.63
CA THR A 490 -11.05 18.68 0.85
C THR A 490 -9.87 18.09 1.62
N GLU A 491 -8.83 17.66 0.89
CA GLU A 491 -7.59 17.21 1.52
C GLU A 491 -7.00 18.28 2.43
N HIS A 492 -7.05 19.54 1.98
CA HIS A 492 -6.56 20.68 2.74
C HIS A 492 -7.25 20.80 4.12
N ASP A 493 -8.58 20.81 4.16
CA ASP A 493 -9.34 20.97 5.42
C ASP A 493 -9.10 19.79 6.37
N ILE A 494 -9.00 18.57 5.82
CA ILE A 494 -8.69 17.36 6.60
C ILE A 494 -7.28 17.47 7.22
N VAL A 495 -6.27 17.89 6.43
CA VAL A 495 -4.90 18.06 6.91
C VAL A 495 -4.81 19.15 7.98
N VAL A 496 -5.49 20.28 7.80
CA VAL A 496 -5.55 21.37 8.78
C VAL A 496 -6.08 20.86 10.12
N LEU A 497 -7.18 20.10 10.11
CA LEU A 497 -7.73 19.50 11.33
C LEU A 497 -6.79 18.45 11.94
N ALA A 498 -6.17 17.61 11.11
CA ALA A 498 -5.29 16.52 11.55
C ALA A 498 -3.96 17.02 12.14
N THR A 499 -3.43 18.15 11.65
CA THR A 499 -2.14 18.73 12.08
C THR A 499 -2.31 19.81 13.14
N GLY A 500 -3.41 20.57 13.08
CA GLY A 500 -3.65 21.72 13.96
C GLY A 500 -2.96 23.01 13.56
N VAL A 501 -2.36 23.07 12.37
CA VAL A 501 -1.82 24.31 11.81
C VAL A 501 -2.99 25.16 11.33
N GLY A 502 -3.27 26.27 12.01
CA GLY A 502 -4.35 27.19 11.62
C GLY A 502 -4.04 27.89 10.30
N THR A 503 -5.09 28.33 9.60
CA THR A 503 -5.05 29.10 8.35
C THR A 503 -4.33 30.47 8.43
N GLU A 504 -3.66 30.79 9.54
CA GLU A 504 -2.92 32.04 9.74
C GLU A 504 -1.39 31.91 9.53
N GLU A 505 -0.83 30.70 9.41
CA GLU A 505 0.64 30.52 9.23
C GLU A 505 1.08 30.23 7.78
N ALA A 506 0.15 30.26 6.82
CA ALA A 506 0.43 30.00 5.40
C ALA A 506 0.17 31.21 4.48
N ALA A 507 0.49 32.43 4.97
CA ALA A 507 0.48 33.67 4.18
C ALA A 507 1.87 34.29 4.08
#